data_AF-A0A7C3V812-F1
#
_entry.id   AF-A0A7C3V812-F1
#
_cell.length_a   1.000
_cell.length_b   1.000
_cell.length_c   1.000
_cell.angle_alpha   90.00
_cell.angle_beta   90.00
_cell.angle_gamma   90.00
#
_symmetry.space_group_name_H-M   'P 1'
#
loop_
_entity.id
_entity.type
_entity.pdbx_description
1 polymer ?
#
loop_
_entity_poly.entity_id
_entity_poly.type
_entity_poly.pdbx_seq_one_letter_code
_entity_poly.pdbx_strand_id
1 'polypeptide(L)'
;SHIHKFIPDIRKTISENTDFKTNLQELVQKESGATPEYRTVKKEGPVHDSVFTICVKVNGEILGYGTGRSKKIAEQEGAKKALNKLLEKINAQK
;
A
#
# COMPACT_ATOMS: atom_id res chain seq x y z
N SER A 1 5.60 -44.41 17.65
CA SER A 1 6.35 -43.14 17.74
C SER A 1 6.04 -42.30 16.53
N HIS A 2 5.08 -41.37 16.56
CA HIS A 2 5.18 -40.00 17.07
C HIS A 2 6.29 -39.16 16.44
N ILE A 3 6.05 -38.60 15.25
CA ILE A 3 6.40 -37.20 14.92
C ILE A 3 5.42 -36.64 13.86
N HIS A 4 4.33 -36.04 14.34
CA HIS A 4 3.52 -35.06 13.60
C HIS A 4 4.21 -33.69 13.77
N LYS A 5 4.40 -32.93 12.69
CA LYS A 5 4.66 -31.46 12.58
C LYS A 5 5.74 -31.24 11.51
N PHE A 6 5.56 -30.44 10.47
CA PHE A 6 5.01 -29.09 10.49
C PHE A 6 4.76 -28.71 9.02
N ILE A 7 3.51 -28.82 8.53
CA ILE A 7 3.13 -28.13 7.29
C ILE A 7 2.90 -26.67 7.74
N PRO A 8 3.73 -25.69 7.34
CA PRO A 8 3.44 -24.31 7.67
C PRO A 8 2.09 -23.95 7.06
N ASP A 9 1.22 -23.38 7.88
CA ASP A 9 -0.14 -22.97 7.55
C ASP A 9 -0.08 -21.79 6.55
N ILE A 10 0.23 -22.07 5.29
CA ILE A 10 0.29 -21.12 4.17
C ILE A 10 -1.07 -20.44 3.95
N ARG A 11 -2.14 -21.01 4.52
CA ARG A 11 -3.53 -20.58 4.33
C ARG A 11 -3.95 -19.37 5.16
N LYS A 12 -3.17 -18.91 6.16
CA LYS A 12 -3.60 -17.80 7.04
C LYS A 12 -2.87 -16.47 6.86
N THR A 13 -1.91 -16.37 5.93
CA THR A 13 -1.15 -15.12 5.68
C THR A 13 -1.57 -14.38 4.41
N ILE A 14 -2.45 -14.97 3.59
CA ILE A 14 -2.95 -14.39 2.32
C ILE A 14 -4.38 -13.83 2.49
N SER A 15 -4.61 -13.06 3.55
CA SER A 15 -5.90 -12.36 3.75
C SER A 15 -5.71 -10.95 4.30
N GLU A 16 -4.78 -10.22 3.70
CA GLU A 16 -4.71 -8.76 3.76
C GLU A 16 -4.26 -8.24 2.38
N ASN A 17 -4.78 -8.88 1.33
CA ASN A 17 -4.63 -8.44 -0.05
C ASN A 17 -5.76 -7.44 -0.32
N THR A 18 -5.72 -6.30 0.36
CA THR A 18 -6.59 -5.21 -0.02
C THR A 18 -6.10 -4.71 -1.37
N ASP A 19 -6.91 -4.87 -2.40
CA ASP A 19 -6.57 -4.62 -3.80
C ASP A 19 -6.28 -3.14 -4.13
N PHE A 20 -6.06 -2.26 -3.14
CA PHE A 20 -5.81 -0.84 -3.36
C PHE A 20 -4.52 -0.59 -4.16
N LYS A 21 -3.47 -1.40 -3.94
CA LYS A 21 -2.24 -1.28 -4.75
C LYS A 21 -2.50 -1.64 -6.21
N THR A 22 -3.21 -2.74 -6.44
CA THR A 22 -3.57 -3.23 -7.78
C THR A 22 -4.48 -2.24 -8.49
N ASN A 23 -5.59 -1.85 -7.85
CA ASN A 23 -6.53 -0.86 -8.38
C ASN A 23 -5.85 0.48 -8.68
N LEU A 24 -4.95 0.94 -7.80
CA LEU A 24 -4.18 2.16 -8.03
C LEU A 24 -3.27 2.01 -9.25
N GLN A 25 -2.57 0.88 -9.37
CA GLN A 25 -1.68 0.62 -10.51
C GLN A 25 -2.46 0.64 -11.83
N GLU A 26 -3.58 -0.06 -11.91
CA GLU A 26 -4.44 -0.08 -13.10
C GLU A 26 -4.97 1.32 -13.46
N LEU A 27 -5.45 2.07 -12.46
CA LEU A 27 -5.96 3.42 -12.68
C LEU A 27 -4.86 4.37 -13.17
N VAL A 28 -3.70 4.36 -12.50
CA VAL A 28 -2.56 5.23 -12.84
C VAL A 28 -2.05 4.92 -14.25
N GLN A 29 -1.95 3.64 -14.58
CA GLN A 29 -1.50 3.20 -15.90
C GLN A 29 -2.52 3.58 -16.98
N LYS A 30 -3.81 3.46 -16.70
CA LYS A 30 -4.88 3.85 -17.62
C LYS A 30 -4.93 5.36 -17.85
N GLU A 31 -4.80 6.17 -16.80
CA GLU A 31 -4.98 7.63 -16.86
C GLU A 31 -3.72 8.34 -17.38
N SER A 32 -2.53 7.86 -16.99
CA SER A 32 -1.29 8.59 -17.19
C SER A 32 -0.14 7.77 -17.79
N GLY A 33 -0.35 6.47 -18.04
CA GLY A 33 0.68 5.57 -18.53
C GLY A 33 1.81 5.30 -17.54
N ALA A 34 1.73 5.84 -16.32
CA ALA A 34 2.77 5.74 -15.30
C ALA A 34 2.53 4.55 -14.37
N THR A 35 3.44 4.37 -13.40
CA THR A 35 3.31 3.40 -12.32
C THR A 35 3.43 4.09 -10.96
N PRO A 36 2.62 3.73 -9.95
CA PRO A 36 2.72 4.30 -8.62
C PRO A 36 4.01 3.86 -7.92
N GLU A 37 4.76 4.83 -7.41
CA GLU A 37 5.99 4.64 -6.65
C GLU A 37 5.71 4.75 -5.15
N TYR A 38 6.22 3.80 -4.38
CA TYR A 38 6.08 3.78 -2.92
C TYR A 38 7.43 4.08 -2.28
N ARG A 39 7.50 5.12 -1.46
CA ARG A 39 8.74 5.50 -0.76
C ARG A 39 8.49 5.65 0.73
N THR A 40 9.30 4.96 1.54
CA THR A 40 9.32 5.20 2.99
C THR A 40 9.88 6.58 3.26
N VAL A 41 9.07 7.43 3.89
CA VAL A 41 9.46 8.79 4.26
C VAL A 41 9.86 8.88 5.72
N LYS A 42 9.33 8.00 6.58
CA LYS A 42 9.62 8.02 8.01
C LYS A 42 9.49 6.64 8.62
N LYS A 43 10.31 6.38 9.63
CA LYS A 43 10.18 5.24 10.54
C LYS A 43 10.47 5.78 11.94
N GLU A 44 9.52 5.62 12.85
CA GLU A 44 9.63 6.12 14.22
C GLU A 44 9.13 5.08 15.21
N GLY A 45 9.50 5.23 16.48
CA GLY A 45 9.05 4.35 17.55
C GLY A 45 9.97 3.16 17.84
N PRO A 46 9.78 2.51 18.99
CA PRO A 46 10.57 1.36 19.39
C PRO A 46 10.32 0.15 18.48
N VAL A 47 11.20 -0.86 18.52
CA VAL A 47 11.11 -2.07 17.68
C VAL A 47 9.74 -2.75 17.76
N HIS A 48 9.10 -2.72 18.93
CA HIS A 48 7.79 -3.34 19.17
C HIS A 48 6.60 -2.42 18.87
N ASP A 49 6.83 -1.14 18.59
CA ASP A 49 5.79 -0.15 18.25
C ASP A 49 6.30 0.82 17.17
N SER A 50 6.88 0.26 16.11
CA SER A 50 7.41 1.05 15.01
C SER A 50 6.29 1.54 14.11
N VAL A 51 6.19 2.85 13.92
CA VAL A 51 5.31 3.48 12.94
C VAL A 51 6.11 3.78 11.68
N PHE A 52 5.65 3.24 10.56
CA PHE A 52 6.18 3.51 9.23
C PHE A 52 5.27 4.51 8.53
N THR A 53 5.88 5.49 7.88
CA THR A 53 5.20 6.43 6.99
C THR A 53 5.72 6.21 5.58
N ILE A 54 4.81 6.01 4.63
CA ILE A 54 5.10 5.77 3.22
C ILE A 54 4.32 6.78 2.39
N CYS A 55 5.00 7.45 1.46
CA CYS A 55 4.36 8.27 0.45
C CYS A 55 4.17 7.47 -0.84
N VAL A 56 3.06 7.72 -1.52
CA VAL A 56 2.74 7.20 -2.84
C VAL A 56 2.83 8.33 -3.85
N LYS A 57 3.66 8.13 -4.86
CA LYS A 57 3.94 9.09 -5.92
C LYS A 57 3.52 8.55 -7.27
N VAL A 58 3.03 9.42 -8.13
CA VAL A 58 2.72 9.11 -9.54
C VAL A 58 3.18 10.29 -10.38
N ASN A 59 3.99 10.03 -11.41
CA ASN A 59 4.59 11.08 -12.25
C ASN A 59 5.28 12.19 -11.42
N GLY A 60 5.97 11.81 -10.34
CA GLY A 60 6.64 12.75 -9.43
C GLY A 60 5.72 13.51 -8.46
N GLU A 61 4.40 13.46 -8.63
CA GLU A 61 3.44 14.09 -7.71
C GLU A 61 3.08 13.14 -6.55
N ILE A 62 3.03 13.67 -5.33
CA ILE A 62 2.58 12.91 -4.17
C ILE A 62 1.06 12.87 -4.13
N LEU A 63 0.51 11.66 -4.30
CA LEU A 63 -0.91 11.41 -4.29
C LEU A 63 -1.44 10.99 -2.92
N GLY A 64 -0.61 10.36 -2.08
CA GLY A 64 -1.05 9.89 -0.78
C GLY A 64 0.08 9.63 0.20
N TYR A 65 -0.24 9.68 1.49
CA TYR A 65 0.63 9.26 2.57
C TYR A 65 -0.09 8.24 3.44
N GLY A 66 0.50 7.06 3.57
CA GLY A 66 0.01 6.04 4.48
C GLY A 66 0.93 5.85 5.67
N THR A 67 0.33 5.51 6.80
CA THR A 67 1.01 5.25 8.05
C THR A 67 0.56 3.90 8.58
N GLY A 68 1.46 3.16 9.21
CA GLY A 68 1.11 1.85 9.76
C GLY A 68 2.19 1.27 10.64
N ARG A 69 1.83 0.28 11.45
CA ARG A 69 2.78 -0.46 12.30
C ARG A 69 3.75 -1.35 11.53
N SER A 70 3.53 -1.48 10.22
CA SER A 70 4.40 -2.17 9.29
C SER A 70 4.41 -1.41 7.96
N LYS A 71 5.47 -1.65 7.17
CA LYS A 71 5.56 -1.08 5.81
C LYS A 71 4.33 -1.45 4.99
N LYS A 72 3.90 -2.72 5.01
CA LYS A 72 2.76 -3.20 4.24
C LYS A 72 1.46 -2.41 4.54
N ILE A 73 1.17 -2.19 5.83
CA ILE A 73 -0.01 -1.40 6.25
C ILE A 73 0.12 0.05 5.77
N ALA A 74 1.30 0.65 5.95
CA ALA A 74 1.56 2.02 5.50
C ALA A 74 1.44 2.15 3.97
N GLU A 75 1.87 1.17 3.18
CA GLU A 75 1.70 1.20 1.72
C GLU A 75 0.23 1.07 1.31
N GLN A 76 -0.53 0.19 1.95
CA GLN A 76 -1.96 0.00 1.66
C GLN A 76 -2.78 1.25 1.96
N GLU A 77 -2.54 1.86 3.11
CA GLU A 77 -3.15 3.15 3.47
C GLU A 77 -2.76 4.26 2.51
N GLY A 78 -1.49 4.27 2.06
CA GLY A 78 -1.01 5.20 1.06
C GLY A 78 -1.70 5.02 -0.29
N ALA A 79 -1.85 3.77 -0.72
CA ALA A 79 -2.51 3.41 -1.98
C ALA A 79 -3.99 3.81 -1.97
N LYS A 80 -4.70 3.53 -0.87
CA LYS A 80 -6.10 3.93 -0.68
C LYS A 80 -6.29 5.43 -0.82
N LYS A 81 -5.45 6.23 -0.16
CA LYS A 81 -5.53 7.71 -0.25
C LYS A 81 -5.19 8.22 -1.64
N ALA A 82 -4.15 7.65 -2.27
CA ALA A 82 -3.78 8.01 -3.64
C ALA A 82 -4.88 7.67 -4.64
N LEU A 83 -5.55 6.53 -4.48
CA LEU A 83 -6.66 6.10 -5.32
C LEU A 83 -7.83 7.07 -5.22
N ASN A 84 -8.26 7.41 -4.01
CA ASN A 84 -9.33 8.39 -3.81
C ASN A 84 -8.99 9.75 -4.42
N LYS A 85 -7.77 10.24 -4.20
CA LYS A 85 -7.32 11.52 -4.76
C LYS A 85 -7.32 11.52 -6.29
N LEU A 86 -6.93 10.42 -6.93
CA LEU A 86 -7.02 10.29 -8.39
C LEU A 86 -8.48 10.30 -8.85
N LEU A 87 -9.34 9.51 -8.21
CA LEU A 87 -10.77 9.49 -8.56
C LEU A 87 -11.40 10.89 -8.43
N GLU A 88 -11.07 11.65 -7.39
CA GLU A 88 -11.50 13.04 -7.23
C GLU A 88 -10.96 13.94 -8.35
N LYS A 89 -9.66 13.84 -8.69
CA LYS A 89 -9.06 14.60 -9.80
C LYS A 89 -9.70 14.27 -11.15
N ILE A 90 -10.07 13.02 -11.38
CA ILE A 90 -10.71 12.56 -12.62
C ILE A 90 -12.13 13.13 -12.72
N ASN A 91 -12.90 13.05 -11.62
CA ASN A 91 -14.25 13.60 -11.58
C ASN A 91 -14.27 15.13 -11.70
N ALA A 92 -13.26 15.83 -11.17
CA ALA A 92 -13.16 17.29 -11.28
C ALA A 92 -12.75 17.79 -12.69
N GLN A 93 -12.29 16.90 -13.58
CA GLN A 93 -11.92 17.21 -14.96
C GLN A 93 -13.02 16.87 -15.98
N LYS A 94 -14.14 16.30 -15.50
CA LYS A 94 -15.35 16.05 -16.29
C LYS A 94 -16.36 17.17 -16.11
#